data_AF-A0A963AP81-F1
#
_entry.id   AF-A0A963AP81-F1
#
_cell.length_a   1.000
_cell.length_b   1.000
_cell.length_c   1.000
_cell.angle_alpha   90.00
_cell.angle_beta   90.00
_cell.angle_gamma   90.00
#
_symmetry.space_group_name_H-M   'P 1'
#
loop_
_entity.id
_entity.type
_entity.pdbx_description
1 polymer ?
#
loop_
_entity_poly.entity_id
_entity_poly.type
_entity_poly.pdbx_seq_one_letter_code
_entity_poly.pdbx_strand_id
1 'polypeptide(L)'
;LVQQILALIAQYGGMNAGQLYTLLSAQGAPFDGVGKRDFAELIREMGRQELLMQAPSGILLHGRVGEKFVNHYTFYAAFSTEEEYRISAKGRILGTLPVSQMIGVGQRILFGGATWVVLDVDDSQKTIHVEHAPGGVPPMFSGGAGRIHSSIRQRMRRLLASTEMPVFLDATAKRFLGEGRQAYADRGLEKETFLDLGKEVQILTWLGDGANEAIACLLGRCGLNANADGIGVEVQKGDRTLEYIADRLIDAGMETLPDANELLIARANLGREKWDWALSRPLLYANYASLYLNLDEAMDWLQRLNCE
;
A
#
# COMPACT_ATOMS: atom_id res chain seq x y z
N LEU A 1 -5.54 -16.97 -4.50
CA LEU A 1 -5.12 -18.13 -5.33
C LEU A 1 -4.54 -19.30 -4.52
N VAL A 2 -3.48 -19.10 -3.73
CA VAL A 2 -2.83 -20.17 -2.90
C VAL A 2 -3.84 -21.03 -2.13
N GLN A 3 -4.76 -20.40 -1.39
CA GLN A 3 -5.79 -21.11 -0.64
C GLN A 3 -6.67 -22.01 -1.53
N GLN A 4 -6.99 -21.57 -2.74
CA GLN A 4 -7.85 -22.31 -3.65
C GLN A 4 -7.12 -23.52 -4.24
N ILE A 5 -5.81 -23.40 -4.50
CA ILE A 5 -4.98 -24.53 -4.92
C ILE A 5 -4.98 -25.62 -3.84
N LEU A 6 -4.75 -25.25 -2.59
CA LEU A 6 -4.78 -26.18 -1.45
C LEU A 6 -6.17 -26.80 -1.26
N ALA A 7 -7.24 -26.00 -1.35
CA ALA A 7 -8.61 -26.50 -1.20
C ALA A 7 -8.99 -27.50 -2.30
N LEU A 8 -8.60 -27.24 -3.56
CA LEU A 8 -8.86 -28.15 -4.67
C LEU A 8 -8.08 -29.47 -4.53
N ILE A 9 -6.82 -29.41 -4.11
CA ILE A 9 -6.02 -30.62 -3.84
C ILE A 9 -6.67 -31.45 -2.72
N ALA A 10 -7.15 -30.80 -1.65
CA ALA A 10 -7.89 -31.45 -0.58
C ALA A 10 -9.19 -32.11 -1.08
N GLN A 11 -9.95 -31.42 -1.93
CA GLN A 11 -11.20 -31.91 -2.49
C GLN A 11 -11.02 -33.13 -3.40
N TYR A 12 -10.04 -33.09 -4.29
CA TYR A 12 -9.83 -34.11 -5.32
C TYR A 12 -8.81 -35.19 -4.91
N GLY A 13 -8.17 -35.06 -3.75
CA GLY A 13 -7.12 -35.96 -3.28
C GLY A 13 -5.80 -35.83 -4.06
N GLY A 14 -5.65 -34.79 -4.87
CA GLY A 14 -4.52 -34.55 -5.74
C GLY A 14 -4.92 -34.05 -7.13
N MET A 15 -4.13 -33.15 -7.70
CA MET A 15 -4.40 -32.56 -9.03
C MET A 15 -3.10 -32.27 -9.79
N ASN A 16 -3.11 -32.29 -11.11
CA ASN A 16 -1.97 -31.80 -11.89
C ASN A 16 -2.02 -30.27 -12.06
N ALA A 17 -0.86 -29.65 -12.29
CA ALA A 17 -0.75 -28.20 -12.44
C ALA A 17 -1.60 -27.62 -13.58
N GLY A 18 -1.78 -28.37 -14.67
CA GLY A 18 -2.60 -27.96 -15.81
C GLY A 18 -4.09 -27.87 -15.44
N GLN A 19 -4.61 -28.86 -14.71
CA GLN A 19 -5.99 -28.85 -14.22
C GLN A 19 -6.24 -27.68 -13.27
N LEU A 20 -5.31 -27.45 -12.34
CA LEU A 20 -5.39 -26.31 -11.42
C LEU A 20 -5.39 -24.97 -12.20
N TYR A 21 -4.50 -24.82 -13.19
CA TYR A 21 -4.47 -23.62 -14.04
C TYR A 21 -5.79 -23.43 -14.79
N THR A 22 -6.33 -24.48 -15.41
CA THR A 22 -7.60 -24.40 -16.14
C THR A 22 -8.76 -23.97 -15.26
N LEU A 23 -8.85 -24.49 -14.03
CA LEU A 23 -9.95 -24.14 -13.12
C LEU A 23 -9.81 -22.76 -12.48
N LEU A 24 -8.58 -22.30 -12.24
CA LEU A 24 -8.34 -21.10 -11.44
C LEU A 24 -7.91 -19.88 -12.25
N SER A 25 -7.17 -20.07 -13.35
CA SER A 25 -6.44 -18.98 -14.03
C SER A 25 -6.53 -18.98 -15.56
N ALA A 26 -7.30 -19.89 -16.16
CA ALA A 26 -7.65 -19.76 -17.59
C ALA A 26 -8.60 -18.58 -17.81
N GLN A 27 -8.74 -18.16 -19.06
CA GLN A 27 -9.65 -17.06 -19.43
C GLN A 27 -11.08 -17.32 -18.91
N GLY A 28 -11.64 -16.35 -18.17
CA GLY A 28 -12.96 -16.47 -17.55
C GLY A 28 -13.00 -17.24 -16.23
N ALA A 29 -11.86 -17.73 -15.73
CA ALA A 29 -11.73 -18.29 -14.39
C ALA A 29 -11.54 -17.17 -13.33
N PRO A 30 -11.69 -17.47 -12.03
CA PRO A 30 -11.66 -16.45 -10.98
C PRO A 30 -10.36 -15.64 -10.86
N PHE A 31 -9.23 -16.19 -11.33
CA PHE A 31 -7.92 -15.54 -11.33
C PHE A 31 -7.33 -15.49 -12.76
N ASP A 32 -8.15 -15.15 -13.75
CA ASP A 32 -7.76 -15.12 -15.17
C ASP A 32 -6.71 -14.05 -15.53
N GLY A 33 -6.45 -13.09 -14.63
CA GLY A 33 -5.31 -12.17 -14.70
C GLY A 33 -3.95 -12.82 -14.42
N VAL A 34 -3.90 -14.06 -13.91
CA VAL A 34 -2.65 -14.76 -13.62
C VAL A 34 -2.17 -15.56 -14.84
N GLY A 35 -1.08 -15.10 -15.45
CA GLY A 35 -0.48 -15.77 -16.60
C GLY A 35 0.11 -17.15 -16.28
N LYS A 36 0.26 -18.01 -17.31
CA LYS A 36 0.84 -19.36 -17.17
C LYS A 36 2.21 -19.37 -16.50
N ARG A 37 3.06 -18.38 -16.82
CA ARG A 37 4.40 -18.26 -16.26
C ARG A 37 4.35 -18.04 -14.75
N ASP A 38 3.55 -17.07 -14.33
CA ASP A 38 3.44 -16.67 -12.92
C ASP A 38 2.70 -17.74 -12.11
N PHE A 39 1.72 -18.42 -12.70
CA PHE A 39 1.10 -19.61 -12.09
C PHE A 39 2.10 -20.75 -11.88
N ALA A 40 2.92 -21.06 -12.89
CA ALA A 40 3.94 -22.10 -12.76
C ALA A 40 4.98 -21.73 -11.69
N GLU A 41 5.36 -20.46 -11.62
CA GLU A 41 6.25 -19.95 -10.57
C GLU A 41 5.62 -20.07 -9.18
N LEU A 42 4.33 -19.75 -9.04
CA LEU A 42 3.61 -19.93 -7.79
C LEU A 42 3.61 -21.38 -7.33
N ILE A 43 3.34 -22.33 -8.23
CA ILE A 43 3.37 -23.77 -7.89
C ILE A 43 4.76 -24.21 -7.42
N ARG A 44 5.82 -23.73 -8.09
CA ARG A 44 7.21 -24.04 -7.68
C ARG A 44 7.54 -23.47 -6.32
N GLU A 45 7.16 -22.21 -6.06
CA GLU A 45 7.39 -21.58 -4.77
C GLU A 45 6.62 -22.27 -3.65
N MET A 46 5.34 -22.60 -3.88
CA MET A 46 4.57 -23.42 -2.94
C MET A 46 5.22 -24.79 -2.68
N GLY A 47 5.89 -25.37 -3.68
CA GLY A 47 6.73 -26.56 -3.49
C GLY A 47 7.94 -26.32 -2.60
N ARG A 48 8.68 -25.21 -2.82
CA ARG A 48 9.83 -24.82 -1.98
C ARG A 48 9.45 -24.56 -0.53
N GLN A 49 8.28 -24.00 -0.30
CA GLN A 49 7.70 -23.73 1.03
C GLN A 49 7.06 -24.97 1.67
N GLU A 50 7.18 -26.16 1.04
CA GLU A 50 6.58 -27.42 1.48
C GLU A 50 5.04 -27.34 1.64
N LEU A 51 4.38 -26.38 0.98
CA LEU A 51 2.93 -26.31 0.86
C LEU A 51 2.42 -27.39 -0.08
N LEU A 52 3.18 -27.66 -1.15
CA LEU A 52 2.90 -28.71 -2.12
C LEU A 52 4.06 -29.71 -2.18
N MET A 53 3.74 -30.94 -2.59
CA MET A 53 4.71 -31.91 -3.07
C MET A 53 4.22 -32.50 -4.39
N GLN A 54 5.16 -32.91 -5.25
CA GLN A 54 4.83 -33.57 -6.51
C GLN A 54 5.16 -35.06 -6.42
N ALA A 55 4.17 -35.91 -6.64
CA ALA A 55 4.37 -37.35 -6.77
C ALA A 55 5.08 -37.68 -8.10
N PRO A 56 5.72 -38.86 -8.24
CA PRO A 56 6.34 -39.29 -9.50
C PRO A 56 5.40 -39.30 -10.71
N SER A 57 4.09 -39.44 -10.48
CA SER A 57 3.03 -39.34 -11.49
C SER A 57 2.80 -37.92 -12.03
N GLY A 58 3.43 -36.91 -11.44
CA GLY A 58 3.20 -35.49 -11.74
C GLY A 58 2.02 -34.87 -11.00
N ILE A 59 1.28 -35.65 -10.21
CA ILE A 59 0.17 -35.18 -9.36
C ILE A 59 0.74 -34.35 -8.19
N LEU A 60 0.15 -33.18 -7.96
CA LEU A 60 0.43 -32.35 -6.80
C LEU A 60 -0.46 -32.77 -5.63
N LEU A 61 0.18 -32.96 -4.48
CA LEU A 61 -0.41 -33.27 -3.20
C LEU A 61 -0.01 -32.19 -2.19
N HIS A 62 -0.62 -32.19 -1.00
CA HIS A 62 -0.13 -31.32 0.08
C HIS A 62 1.27 -31.75 0.51
N GLY A 63 2.15 -30.78 0.66
CA GLY A 63 3.42 -30.99 1.35
C GLY A 63 3.24 -30.97 2.86
N ARG A 64 4.34 -31.16 3.59
CA ARG A 64 4.38 -31.22 5.05
C ARG A 64 3.76 -29.99 5.72
N VAL A 65 3.98 -28.80 5.17
CA VAL A 65 3.43 -27.54 5.69
C VAL A 65 1.98 -27.37 5.24
N GLY A 66 1.68 -27.67 3.97
CA GLY A 66 0.32 -27.58 3.42
C GLY A 66 -0.70 -28.42 4.18
N GLU A 67 -0.34 -29.66 4.52
CA GLU A 67 -1.21 -30.60 5.24
C GLU A 67 -1.60 -30.06 6.62
N LYS A 68 -0.67 -29.38 7.31
CA LYS A 68 -0.97 -28.76 8.61
C LYS A 68 -1.96 -27.61 8.47
N PHE A 69 -1.80 -26.78 7.44
CA PHE A 69 -2.68 -25.64 7.22
C PHE A 69 -4.09 -26.09 6.86
N VAL A 70 -4.24 -26.98 5.87
CA VAL A 70 -5.57 -27.42 5.39
C VAL A 70 -6.39 -28.09 6.49
N ASN A 71 -5.76 -28.80 7.41
CA ASN A 71 -6.43 -29.45 8.55
C ASN A 71 -6.65 -28.53 9.76
N HIS A 72 -6.27 -27.25 9.69
CA HIS A 72 -6.46 -26.29 10.77
C HIS A 72 -7.68 -25.40 10.52
N TYR A 73 -8.46 -25.09 11.57
CA TYR A 73 -9.72 -24.32 11.43
C TYR A 73 -9.53 -22.92 10.83
N THR A 74 -8.34 -22.32 10.97
CA THR A 74 -8.01 -21.01 10.36
C THR A 74 -7.88 -21.09 8.83
N PHE A 75 -7.84 -22.28 8.24
CA PHE A 75 -7.87 -22.44 6.79
C PHE A 75 -9.15 -21.89 6.18
N TYR A 76 -10.30 -22.07 6.85
CA TYR A 76 -11.60 -21.63 6.37
C TYR A 76 -11.77 -20.11 6.34
N ALA A 77 -10.99 -19.36 7.14
CA ALA A 77 -10.98 -17.90 7.08
C ALA A 77 -10.18 -17.43 5.86
N ALA A 78 -10.79 -16.69 4.94
CA ALA A 78 -10.10 -16.15 3.76
C ALA A 78 -9.38 -14.82 4.03
N PHE A 79 -9.68 -14.16 5.15
CA PHE A 79 -9.09 -12.88 5.55
C PHE A 79 -7.94 -13.10 6.55
N SER A 80 -6.90 -12.27 6.45
CA SER A 80 -5.89 -12.11 7.50
C SER A 80 -6.43 -11.22 8.61
N THR A 81 -5.93 -11.43 9.83
CA THR A 81 -5.94 -10.40 10.86
C THR A 81 -4.84 -9.38 10.52
N GLU A 82 -5.11 -8.09 10.67
CA GLU A 82 -4.08 -7.05 10.44
C GLU A 82 -2.81 -7.39 11.23
N GLU A 83 -1.66 -7.36 10.55
CA GLU A 83 -0.38 -7.61 11.21
C GLU A 83 -0.01 -6.40 12.07
N GLU A 84 0.17 -6.65 13.37
CA GLU A 84 0.67 -5.65 14.31
C GLU A 84 2.20 -5.67 14.35
N TYR A 85 2.82 -4.53 14.08
CA TYR A 85 4.26 -4.36 14.21
C TYR A 85 4.57 -3.76 15.57
N ARG A 86 5.63 -4.26 16.22
CA ARG A 86 6.18 -3.64 17.42
C ARG A 86 6.92 -2.37 17.05
N ILE A 87 6.70 -1.29 17.78
CA ILE A 87 7.49 -0.06 17.64
C ILE A 87 8.58 -0.09 18.70
N SER A 88 9.83 0.07 18.27
CA SER A 88 11.01 0.02 19.14
C SER A 88 11.85 1.28 19.01
N ALA A 89 12.10 1.97 20.12
CA ALA A 89 13.02 3.10 20.19
C ALA A 89 14.23 2.76 21.06
N LYS A 90 15.43 2.81 20.47
CA LYS A 90 16.71 2.49 21.16
C LYS A 90 16.67 1.13 21.91
N GLY A 91 16.04 0.13 21.31
CA GLY A 91 15.89 -1.22 21.88
C GLY A 91 14.76 -1.39 22.89
N ARG A 92 14.02 -0.32 23.23
CA ARG A 92 12.83 -0.40 24.09
C ARG A 92 11.57 -0.45 23.24
N ILE A 93 10.75 -1.48 23.44
CA ILE A 93 9.42 -1.57 22.83
C ILE A 93 8.51 -0.50 23.46
N LEU A 94 7.92 0.32 22.60
CA LEU A 94 6.94 1.35 22.96
C LEU A 94 5.51 0.78 22.96
N GLY A 95 5.22 -0.13 22.02
CA GLY A 95 3.95 -0.86 21.90
C GLY A 95 3.79 -1.42 20.48
N THR A 96 2.54 -1.59 20.02
CA THR A 96 2.23 -2.14 18.68
C THR A 96 1.41 -1.18 17.84
N LEU A 97 1.57 -1.25 16.51
CA LEU A 97 0.84 -0.48 15.52
C LEU A 97 0.38 -1.41 14.39
N PRO A 98 -0.92 -1.39 14.00
CA PRO A 98 -1.36 -2.09 12.80
C PRO A 98 -0.76 -1.44 11.56
N VAL A 99 -0.18 -2.23 10.66
CA VAL A 99 0.43 -1.73 9.43
C VAL A 99 -0.53 -1.94 8.25
N SER A 100 -1.30 -0.90 7.92
CA SER A 100 -2.28 -0.90 6.82
C SER A 100 -1.79 -0.21 5.54
N GLN A 101 -0.66 0.49 5.61
CA GLN A 101 -0.01 1.20 4.50
C GLN A 101 1.50 0.90 4.48
N MET A 102 2.18 1.22 3.37
CA MET A 102 3.62 0.96 3.25
C MET A 102 4.33 1.92 4.20
N ILE A 103 5.22 1.36 5.02
CA ILE A 103 6.02 2.16 5.95
C ILE A 103 7.44 2.26 5.40
N GLY A 104 7.84 3.48 5.06
CA GLY A 104 9.16 3.80 4.53
C GLY A 104 10.15 4.27 5.61
N VAL A 105 11.44 4.05 5.39
CA VAL A 105 12.50 4.67 6.19
C VAL A 105 12.47 6.20 6.00
N GLY A 106 12.56 6.93 7.11
CA GLY A 106 12.41 8.39 7.17
C GLY A 106 10.95 8.86 7.27
N GLN A 107 9.97 7.97 7.15
CA GLN A 107 8.57 8.33 7.35
C GLN A 107 8.31 8.68 8.81
N ARG A 108 7.43 9.66 9.04
CA ARG A 108 6.94 9.97 10.38
C ARG A 108 5.73 9.12 10.73
N ILE A 109 5.70 8.59 11.94
CA ILE A 109 4.55 7.89 12.52
C ILE A 109 4.16 8.52 13.86
N LEU A 110 2.88 8.48 14.20
CA LEU A 110 2.38 8.89 15.51
C LEU A 110 2.20 7.66 16.39
N PHE A 111 2.86 7.63 17.54
CA PHE A 111 2.65 6.56 18.53
C PHE A 111 2.74 7.11 19.95
N GLY A 112 1.75 6.78 20.77
CA GLY A 112 1.68 7.24 22.17
C GLY A 112 1.62 8.77 22.32
N GLY A 113 1.03 9.47 21.34
CA GLY A 113 0.96 10.94 21.34
C GLY A 113 2.27 11.67 20.99
N ALA A 114 3.32 10.93 20.62
CA ALA A 114 4.59 11.46 20.16
C ALA A 114 4.84 11.10 18.70
N THR A 115 5.50 12.00 17.98
CA THR A 115 5.92 11.79 16.59
C THR A 115 7.27 11.10 16.57
N TRP A 116 7.38 10.05 15.77
CA TRP A 116 8.57 9.23 15.62
C TRP A 116 8.99 9.18 14.15
N VAL A 117 10.29 9.18 13.87
CA VAL A 117 10.82 8.93 12.52
C VAL A 117 11.23 7.47 12.43
N VAL A 118 10.81 6.79 11.37
CA VAL A 118 11.20 5.41 11.08
C VAL A 118 12.65 5.37 10.63
N LEU A 119 13.48 4.62 11.36
CA LEU A 119 14.89 4.38 11.04
C LEU A 119 15.07 3.12 10.20
N ASP A 120 14.30 2.09 10.50
CA ASP A 120 14.38 0.79 9.86
C ASP A 120 13.06 0.02 10.06
N VAL A 121 12.74 -0.90 9.16
CA VAL A 121 11.65 -1.83 9.36
C VAL A 121 12.09 -3.26 9.14
N ASP A 122 12.09 -4.04 10.22
CA ASP A 122 12.37 -5.46 10.23
C ASP A 122 11.06 -6.24 10.05
N ASP A 123 10.75 -6.57 8.79
CA ASP A 123 9.58 -7.38 8.42
C ASP A 123 9.65 -8.81 9.01
N SER A 124 10.85 -9.34 9.22
CA SER A 124 11.02 -10.70 9.78
C SER A 124 10.66 -10.77 11.26
N GLN A 125 11.02 -9.73 12.02
CA GLN A 125 10.71 -9.59 13.44
C GLN A 125 9.43 -8.77 13.70
N LYS A 126 8.75 -8.33 12.64
CA LYS A 126 7.59 -7.42 12.67
C LYS A 126 7.85 -6.25 13.62
N THR A 127 8.96 -5.55 13.40
CA THR A 127 9.43 -4.47 14.29
C THR A 127 9.82 -3.24 13.48
N ILE A 128 9.25 -2.09 13.83
CA ILE A 128 9.60 -0.78 13.29
C ILE A 128 10.55 -0.12 14.28
N HIS A 129 11.79 0.13 13.86
CA HIS A 129 12.76 0.87 14.63
C HIS A 129 12.59 2.36 14.40
N VAL A 130 12.49 3.12 15.49
CA VAL A 130 12.21 4.56 15.42
C VAL A 130 13.09 5.39 16.33
N GLU A 131 13.21 6.67 15.99
CA GLU A 131 13.70 7.71 16.88
C GLU A 131 12.70 8.85 17.05
N HIS A 132 12.84 9.59 18.14
CA HIS A 132 11.92 10.68 18.47
C HIS A 132 12.11 11.84 17.49
N ALA A 133 11.03 12.30 16.84
CA ALA A 133 11.07 13.44 15.94
C ALA A 133 11.02 14.77 16.75
N PRO A 134 12.04 15.64 16.70
CA PRO A 134 11.98 16.94 17.36
C PRO A 134 11.08 17.90 16.57
N GLY A 135 9.82 18.01 16.99
CA GLY A 135 8.85 18.97 16.45
C GLY A 135 8.15 18.52 15.16
N GLY A 136 6.97 19.08 14.93
CA GLY A 136 6.07 18.76 13.80
C GLY A 136 4.63 18.61 14.27
N VAL A 137 3.68 18.83 13.37
CA VAL A 137 2.29 18.45 13.62
C VAL A 137 2.25 16.91 13.65
N PRO A 138 1.76 16.27 14.72
CA PRO A 138 1.65 14.82 14.75
C PRO A 138 0.77 14.35 13.58
N PRO A 139 1.22 13.38 12.77
CA PRO A 139 0.39 12.85 11.69
C PRO A 139 -0.91 12.30 12.29
N MET A 140 -2.04 12.54 11.62
CA MET A 140 -3.35 12.19 12.18
C MET A 140 -3.47 10.69 12.42
N PHE A 141 -4.18 10.34 13.50
CA PHE A 141 -4.57 8.98 13.85
C PHE A 141 -5.05 8.19 12.63
N SER A 142 -4.26 7.22 12.19
CA SER A 142 -4.74 6.13 11.33
C SER A 142 -5.46 5.12 12.21
N GLY A 143 -6.65 5.46 12.70
CA GLY A 143 -7.62 4.42 13.03
C GLY A 143 -7.82 3.57 11.78
N GLY A 144 -7.94 2.24 11.90
CA GLY A 144 -8.03 1.26 10.81
C GLY A 144 -9.27 1.41 9.92
N ALA A 145 -9.46 2.58 9.30
CA ALA A 145 -10.62 2.98 8.52
C ALA A 145 -10.63 2.39 7.10
N GLY A 146 -9.78 1.40 6.82
CA GLY A 146 -9.53 0.91 5.47
C GLY A 146 -8.86 1.96 4.57
N ARG A 147 -8.59 1.57 3.32
CA ARG A 147 -8.02 2.47 2.32
C ARG A 147 -9.09 3.41 1.76
N ILE A 148 -8.73 4.67 1.55
CA ILE A 148 -9.64 5.70 1.03
C ILE A 148 -9.52 5.78 -0.48
N HIS A 149 -10.64 5.64 -1.18
CA HIS A 149 -10.72 5.78 -2.65
C HIS A 149 -10.70 7.26 -3.09
N SER A 150 -10.15 7.53 -4.28
CA SER A 150 -9.98 8.89 -4.84
C SER A 150 -11.28 9.68 -4.92
N SER A 151 -12.39 9.02 -5.26
CA SER A 151 -13.72 9.66 -5.30
C SER A 151 -14.15 10.29 -3.98
N ILE A 152 -13.72 9.75 -2.84
CA ILE A 152 -14.00 10.30 -1.50
C ILE A 152 -13.23 11.60 -1.32
N ARG A 153 -11.91 11.59 -1.54
CA ARG A 153 -11.06 12.78 -1.39
C ARG A 153 -11.42 13.88 -2.40
N GLN A 154 -11.75 13.50 -3.63
CA GLN A 154 -12.29 14.44 -4.63
C GLN A 154 -13.66 15.00 -4.20
N ARG A 155 -14.52 14.22 -3.52
CA ARG A 155 -15.76 14.75 -2.94
C ARG A 155 -15.47 15.71 -1.78
N MET A 156 -14.49 15.39 -0.92
CA MET A 156 -14.04 16.30 0.14
C MET A 156 -13.54 17.62 -0.44
N ARG A 157 -12.68 17.60 -1.47
CA ARG A 157 -12.20 18.80 -2.18
C ARG A 157 -13.37 19.63 -2.72
N ARG A 158 -14.33 18.98 -3.41
CA ARG A 158 -15.53 19.65 -3.93
C ARG A 158 -16.40 20.29 -2.84
N LEU A 159 -16.54 19.64 -1.68
CA LEU A 159 -17.29 20.20 -0.55
C LEU A 159 -16.58 21.41 0.06
N LEU A 160 -15.25 21.41 0.10
CA LEU A 160 -14.45 22.54 0.60
C LEU A 160 -14.43 23.73 -0.39
N ALA A 161 -14.47 23.47 -1.70
CA ALA A 161 -14.54 24.51 -2.73
C ALA A 161 -15.96 25.05 -2.96
N SER A 162 -17.00 24.31 -2.58
CA SER A 162 -18.41 24.70 -2.79
C SER A 162 -18.95 25.55 -1.64
N THR A 163 -19.97 26.37 -1.95
CA THR A 163 -20.77 27.08 -0.96
C THR A 163 -22.01 26.30 -0.52
N GLU A 164 -22.39 25.24 -1.23
CA GLU A 164 -23.58 24.42 -0.96
C GLU A 164 -23.48 23.73 0.40
N MET A 165 -24.46 23.92 1.28
CA MET A 165 -24.47 23.27 2.60
C MET A 165 -25.28 21.97 2.55
N PRO A 166 -24.70 20.79 2.87
CA PRO A 166 -25.46 19.54 2.84
C PRO A 166 -26.62 19.55 3.84
N VAL A 167 -27.79 19.10 3.36
CA VAL A 167 -29.06 19.24 4.10
C VAL A 167 -29.13 18.44 5.40
N PHE A 168 -28.34 17.36 5.50
CA PHE A 168 -28.33 16.46 6.65
C PHE A 168 -27.41 16.92 7.80
N LEU A 169 -26.67 18.02 7.64
CA LEU A 169 -25.77 18.51 8.69
C LEU A 169 -26.53 19.22 9.81
N ASP A 170 -26.19 18.87 11.05
CA ASP A 170 -26.61 19.63 12.24
C ASP A 170 -25.85 20.97 12.36
N ALA A 171 -26.16 21.76 13.39
CA ALA A 171 -25.55 23.07 13.59
C ALA A 171 -24.02 23.00 13.82
N THR A 172 -23.55 21.97 14.52
CA THR A 172 -22.13 21.78 14.82
C THR A 172 -21.35 21.41 13.56
N ALA A 173 -21.85 20.44 12.79
CA ALA A 173 -21.22 20.00 11.55
C ALA A 173 -21.23 21.11 10.50
N LYS A 174 -22.30 21.93 10.42
CA LYS A 174 -22.34 23.13 9.57
C LYS A 174 -21.24 24.13 9.95
N ARG A 175 -21.04 24.38 11.24
CA ARG A 175 -19.98 25.26 11.74
C ARG A 175 -18.59 24.73 11.35
N PHE A 176 -18.31 23.45 11.59
CA PHE A 176 -17.02 22.84 11.24
C PHE A 176 -16.75 22.84 9.73
N LEU A 177 -17.77 22.57 8.90
CA LEU A 177 -17.61 22.68 7.45
C LEU A 177 -17.34 24.13 7.03
N GLY A 178 -18.01 25.11 7.65
CA GLY A 178 -17.74 26.53 7.44
C GLY A 178 -16.30 26.92 7.79
N GLU A 179 -15.80 26.50 8.95
CA GLU A 179 -14.41 26.71 9.38
C GLU A 179 -13.42 26.06 8.40
N GLY A 180 -13.69 24.83 7.97
CA GLY A 180 -12.85 24.12 6.99
C GLY A 180 -12.80 24.82 5.63
N ARG A 181 -13.95 25.34 5.14
CA ARG A 181 -14.03 26.12 3.90
C ARG A 181 -13.26 27.42 3.98
N GLN A 182 -13.39 28.14 5.10
CA GLN A 182 -12.63 29.36 5.33
C GLN A 182 -11.13 29.07 5.30
N ALA A 183 -10.67 28.04 6.02
CA ALA A 183 -9.27 27.64 6.04
C ALA A 183 -8.74 27.20 4.66
N TYR A 184 -9.58 26.54 3.85
CA TYR A 184 -9.27 26.14 2.47
C TYR A 184 -9.11 27.35 1.55
N ALA A 185 -10.02 28.33 1.65
CA ALA A 185 -9.98 29.56 0.87
C ALA A 185 -8.80 30.47 1.28
N ASP A 186 -8.59 30.67 2.58
CA ASP A 186 -7.52 31.52 3.13
C ASP A 186 -6.13 31.07 2.69
N ARG A 187 -5.97 29.76 2.44
CA ARG A 187 -4.72 29.14 1.99
C ARG A 187 -4.64 28.95 0.47
N GLY A 188 -5.66 29.36 -0.29
CA GLY A 188 -5.66 29.21 -1.75
C GLY A 188 -5.64 27.76 -2.25
N LEU A 189 -6.06 26.79 -1.42
CA LEU A 189 -5.91 25.35 -1.70
C LEU A 189 -6.72 24.84 -2.91
N GLU A 190 -7.54 25.70 -3.50
CA GLU A 190 -8.15 25.42 -4.80
C GLU A 190 -7.10 25.29 -5.91
N LYS A 191 -6.07 26.12 -5.87
CA LYS A 191 -5.04 26.24 -6.90
C LYS A 191 -3.67 25.71 -6.48
N GLU A 192 -3.40 25.71 -5.18
CA GLU A 192 -2.12 25.22 -4.66
C GLU A 192 -2.01 23.70 -4.76
N THR A 193 -0.95 23.22 -5.42
CA THR A 193 -0.57 21.80 -5.46
C THR A 193 0.47 21.46 -4.41
N PHE A 194 1.30 22.43 -4.02
CA PHE A 194 2.40 22.21 -3.08
C PHE A 194 2.20 23.07 -1.83
N LEU A 195 2.34 22.46 -0.66
CA LEU A 195 2.46 23.18 0.61
C LEU A 195 3.87 22.99 1.15
N ASP A 196 4.62 24.08 1.19
CA ASP A 196 5.94 24.11 1.82
C ASP A 196 5.80 24.21 3.34
N LEU A 197 6.20 23.14 4.03
CA LEU A 197 6.18 23.03 5.50
C LEU A 197 7.59 23.21 6.09
N GLY A 198 8.52 23.75 5.31
CA GLY A 198 9.90 24.00 5.71
C GLY A 198 10.81 22.80 5.42
N LYS A 199 10.78 21.78 6.29
CA LYS A 199 11.61 20.56 6.11
C LYS A 199 10.98 19.53 5.19
N GLU A 200 9.69 19.68 4.93
CA GLU A 200 8.85 18.78 4.15
C GLU A 200 8.00 19.60 3.19
N VAL A 201 7.60 18.97 2.09
CA VAL A 201 6.61 19.50 1.15
C VAL A 201 5.46 18.52 1.08
N GLN A 202 4.24 19.02 1.29
CA GLN A 202 3.03 18.25 1.03
C GLN A 202 2.58 18.49 -0.41
N ILE A 203 2.50 17.42 -1.20
CA ILE A 203 1.94 17.44 -2.55
C ILE A 203 0.45 17.07 -2.45
N LEU A 204 -0.43 18.02 -2.74
CA LEU A 204 -1.89 17.89 -2.61
C LEU A 204 -2.52 17.24 -3.84
N THR A 205 -2.45 15.92 -3.92
CA THR A 205 -3.01 15.16 -5.04
C THR A 205 -4.54 15.10 -5.02
N TRP A 206 -5.13 15.07 -3.81
CA TRP A 206 -6.54 14.73 -3.57
C TRP A 206 -6.98 13.37 -4.14
N LEU A 207 -6.02 12.49 -4.41
CA LEU A 207 -6.27 11.12 -4.84
C LEU A 207 -6.30 10.17 -3.64
N GLY A 208 -6.82 8.96 -3.88
CA GLY A 208 -6.92 7.90 -2.89
C GLY A 208 -5.58 7.30 -2.51
N ASP A 209 -5.58 6.43 -1.51
CA ASP A 209 -4.37 5.84 -0.95
C ASP A 209 -3.54 5.09 -2.00
N GLY A 210 -4.20 4.35 -2.89
CA GLY A 210 -3.48 3.59 -3.91
C GLY A 210 -2.75 4.43 -4.94
N ALA A 211 -3.32 5.57 -5.33
CA ALA A 211 -2.65 6.49 -6.23
C ALA A 211 -1.54 7.28 -5.51
N ASN A 212 -1.77 7.72 -4.27
CA ASN A 212 -0.74 8.43 -3.50
C ASN A 212 0.46 7.54 -3.19
N GLU A 213 0.21 6.28 -2.87
CA GLU A 213 1.26 5.30 -2.63
C GLU A 213 2.05 4.99 -3.91
N ALA A 214 1.37 4.93 -5.06
CA ALA A 214 2.01 4.82 -6.37
C ALA A 214 2.88 6.05 -6.68
N ILE A 215 2.38 7.27 -6.47
CA ILE A 215 3.15 8.51 -6.67
C ILE A 215 4.37 8.54 -5.74
N ALA A 216 4.21 8.19 -4.46
CA ALA A 216 5.33 8.10 -3.51
C ALA A 216 6.38 7.07 -3.97
N CYS A 217 5.94 5.95 -4.55
CA CYS A 217 6.84 4.96 -5.13
C CYS A 217 7.64 5.52 -6.33
N LEU A 218 6.97 6.21 -7.25
CA LEU A 218 7.58 6.84 -8.43
C LEU A 218 8.59 7.92 -8.02
N LEU A 219 8.24 8.82 -7.09
CA LEU A 219 9.15 9.84 -6.57
C LEU A 219 10.37 9.22 -5.87
N GLY A 220 10.19 8.08 -5.21
CA GLY A 220 11.28 7.28 -4.66
C GLY A 220 12.33 6.90 -5.70
N ARG A 221 11.90 6.53 -6.91
CA ARG A 221 12.80 6.23 -8.03
C ARG A 221 13.54 7.46 -8.53
N CYS A 222 12.90 8.62 -8.48
CA CYS A 222 13.51 9.90 -8.80
C CYS A 222 14.47 10.42 -7.71
N GLY A 223 14.74 9.64 -6.66
CA GLY A 223 15.70 9.95 -5.59
C GLY A 223 15.14 10.84 -4.47
N LEU A 224 13.81 10.93 -4.36
CA LEU A 224 13.13 11.63 -3.27
C LEU A 224 12.70 10.65 -2.18
N ASN A 225 12.79 11.08 -0.92
CA ASN A 225 12.14 10.34 0.16
C ASN A 225 10.69 10.83 0.27
N ALA A 226 9.78 10.04 -0.29
CA ALA A 226 8.36 10.36 -0.41
C ALA A 226 7.50 9.26 0.20
N ASN A 227 6.44 9.65 0.91
CA ASN A 227 5.50 8.74 1.55
C ASN A 227 4.06 9.21 1.28
N ALA A 228 3.14 8.28 1.10
CA ALA A 228 1.72 8.63 1.06
C ALA A 228 1.30 9.18 2.42
N ASP A 229 0.63 10.34 2.43
CA ASP A 229 0.14 10.95 3.66
C ASP A 229 -1.18 11.69 3.40
N GLY A 230 -2.23 11.27 4.12
CA GLY A 230 -3.55 11.88 4.05
C GLY A 230 -4.01 12.14 2.63
N ILE A 231 -4.36 13.38 2.31
CA ILE A 231 -4.89 13.80 1.00
C ILE A 231 -3.85 13.84 -0.12
N GLY A 232 -2.61 13.41 0.11
CA GLY A 232 -1.51 13.62 -0.82
C GLY A 232 -0.27 12.75 -0.57
N VAL A 233 0.88 13.32 -0.91
CA VAL A 233 2.20 12.71 -0.73
C VAL A 233 3.09 13.70 0.01
N GLU A 234 3.70 13.26 1.11
CA GLU A 234 4.71 14.01 1.84
C GLU A 234 6.08 13.70 1.23
N VAL A 235 6.86 14.74 0.94
CA VAL A 235 8.24 14.63 0.46
C VAL A 235 9.18 15.31 1.45
N GLN A 236 10.22 14.59 1.88
CA GLN A 236 11.31 15.16 2.67
C GLN A 236 12.13 16.12 1.81
N LYS A 237 12.02 17.42 2.11
CA LYS A 237 12.67 18.49 1.35
C LYS A 237 14.14 18.61 1.70
N GLY A 238 14.50 18.50 2.99
CA GLY A 238 15.87 18.72 3.44
C GLY A 238 16.38 20.10 3.02
N ASP A 239 17.55 20.15 2.40
CA ASP A 239 18.15 21.39 1.85
C ASP A 239 17.74 21.68 0.38
N ARG A 240 16.85 20.88 -0.20
CA ARG A 240 16.40 21.03 -1.59
C ARG A 240 15.36 22.14 -1.71
N THR A 241 15.25 22.75 -2.89
CA THR A 241 14.23 23.77 -3.16
C THR A 241 12.90 23.14 -3.56
N LEU A 242 11.83 23.92 -3.51
CA LEU A 242 10.51 23.47 -3.97
C LEU A 242 10.52 23.18 -5.47
N GLU A 243 11.24 23.99 -6.25
CA GLU A 243 11.40 23.84 -7.70
C GLU A 243 12.05 22.49 -8.03
N TYR A 244 13.09 22.09 -7.30
CA TYR A 244 13.72 20.78 -7.49
C TYR A 244 12.73 19.62 -7.27
N ILE A 245 11.85 19.74 -6.27
CA ILE A 245 10.83 18.71 -5.99
C ILE A 245 9.78 18.69 -7.12
N ALA A 246 9.37 19.86 -7.60
CA ALA A 246 8.44 19.99 -8.72
C ALA A 246 9.04 19.39 -10.01
N ASP A 247 10.31 19.66 -10.31
CA ASP A 247 11.02 19.08 -11.46
C ASP A 247 11.04 17.54 -11.39
N ARG A 248 11.35 16.97 -10.21
CA ARG A 248 11.31 15.52 -10.01
C ARG A 248 9.90 14.93 -10.13
N LEU A 249 8.87 15.68 -9.76
CA LEU A 249 7.47 15.28 -9.96
C LEU A 249 7.11 15.24 -11.45
N ILE A 250 7.58 16.24 -12.22
CA ILE A 250 7.42 16.29 -13.67
C ILE A 250 8.14 15.12 -14.33
N ASP A 251 9.39 14.86 -13.94
CA ASP A 251 10.20 13.74 -14.45
C ASP A 251 9.48 12.40 -14.22
N ALA A 252 8.91 12.20 -13.03
CA ALA A 252 8.14 11.00 -12.71
C ALA A 252 6.92 10.80 -13.64
N GLY A 253 6.29 11.89 -14.10
CA GLY A 253 5.18 11.83 -15.06
C GLY A 253 5.60 11.57 -16.51
N MET A 254 6.88 11.77 -16.85
CA MET A 254 7.44 11.56 -18.19
C MET A 254 8.04 10.17 -18.37
N GLU A 255 8.31 9.44 -17.28
CA GLU A 255 8.78 8.06 -17.35
C GLU A 255 7.69 7.11 -17.87
N THR A 256 8.12 6.07 -18.58
CA THR A 256 7.23 4.95 -18.91
C THR A 256 6.87 4.21 -17.63
N LEU A 257 5.60 3.83 -17.49
CA LEU A 257 5.07 3.14 -16.33
C LEU A 257 5.97 1.93 -15.99
N PRO A 258 6.66 1.94 -14.83
CA PRO A 258 7.64 0.92 -14.50
C PRO A 258 6.95 -0.40 -14.17
N ASP A 259 7.63 -1.53 -14.39
CA ASP A 259 7.17 -2.82 -13.90
C ASP A 259 7.13 -2.82 -12.36
N ALA A 260 6.14 -3.53 -11.80
CA ALA A 260 5.94 -3.62 -10.35
C ALA A 260 7.20 -4.07 -9.60
N ASN A 261 8.03 -4.94 -10.21
CA ASN A 261 9.28 -5.39 -9.61
C ASN A 261 10.27 -4.25 -9.44
N GLU A 262 10.42 -3.41 -10.46
CA GLU A 262 11.36 -2.29 -10.41
C GLU A 262 10.91 -1.21 -9.42
N LEU A 263 9.59 -1.03 -9.31
CA LEU A 263 9.01 -0.03 -8.42
C LEU A 263 9.14 -0.43 -6.94
N LEU A 264 9.01 -1.71 -6.63
CA LEU A 264 8.88 -2.22 -5.26
C LEU A 264 10.15 -2.87 -4.70
N ILE A 265 11.21 -3.06 -5.49
CA ILE A 265 12.42 -3.80 -5.09
C ILE A 265 13.08 -3.29 -3.80
N ALA A 266 13.02 -1.97 -3.56
CA ALA A 266 13.63 -1.32 -2.40
C ALA A 266 12.61 -1.04 -1.26
N ARG A 267 11.39 -1.56 -1.38
CA ARG A 267 10.31 -1.34 -0.41
C ARG A 267 10.20 -2.52 0.58
N ALA A 268 9.81 -2.20 1.81
CA ALA A 268 9.62 -3.16 2.89
C ALA A 268 8.13 -3.37 3.21
N ASN A 269 7.82 -4.38 4.03
CA ASN A 269 6.47 -4.68 4.56
C ASN A 269 5.39 -4.84 3.48
N LEU A 270 5.73 -5.54 2.40
CA LEU A 270 4.80 -5.78 1.29
C LEU A 270 3.85 -6.95 1.58
N GLY A 271 4.20 -7.86 2.49
CA GLY A 271 3.33 -8.95 2.90
C GLY A 271 2.21 -8.46 3.81
N ARG A 272 0.95 -8.58 3.37
CA ARG A 272 -0.25 -8.16 4.10
C ARG A 272 -1.36 -9.20 4.10
N GLU A 273 -1.47 -9.91 2.99
CA GLU A 273 -2.46 -10.95 2.81
C GLU A 273 -2.00 -12.26 3.43
N LYS A 274 -2.97 -13.08 3.86
CA LYS A 274 -2.76 -14.36 4.55
C LYS A 274 -1.69 -15.28 3.93
N TRP A 275 -1.52 -15.21 2.62
CA TRP A 275 -0.64 -16.10 1.86
C TRP A 275 0.53 -15.39 1.17
N ASP A 276 0.79 -14.12 1.46
CA ASP A 276 1.88 -13.38 0.82
C ASP A 276 3.26 -13.98 1.13
N TRP A 277 3.42 -14.58 2.31
CA TRP A 277 4.64 -15.32 2.68
C TRP A 277 4.91 -16.54 1.80
N ALA A 278 3.91 -17.06 1.08
CA ALA A 278 4.03 -18.19 0.17
C ALA A 278 4.35 -17.76 -1.27
N LEU A 279 4.53 -16.46 -1.52
CA LEU A 279 4.85 -15.90 -2.82
C LEU A 279 6.37 -15.69 -2.94
N SER A 280 6.90 -15.92 -4.15
CA SER A 280 8.26 -15.48 -4.46
C SER A 280 8.28 -13.96 -4.52
N ARG A 281 9.45 -13.33 -4.31
CA ARG A 281 9.54 -11.85 -4.33
C ARG A 281 8.89 -11.21 -5.56
N PRO A 282 9.10 -11.71 -6.80
CA PRO A 282 8.43 -11.13 -7.95
C PRO A 282 6.91 -11.24 -7.93
N LEU A 283 6.38 -12.37 -7.44
CA LEU A 283 4.94 -12.57 -7.31
C LEU A 283 4.35 -11.71 -6.19
N LEU A 284 5.09 -11.51 -5.09
CA LEU A 284 4.70 -10.59 -4.02
C LEU A 284 4.61 -9.16 -4.53
N TYR A 285 5.58 -8.71 -5.34
CA TYR A 285 5.56 -7.36 -5.92
C TYR A 285 4.38 -7.18 -6.87
N ALA A 286 4.13 -8.15 -7.74
CA ALA A 286 2.97 -8.12 -8.64
C ALA A 286 1.65 -8.13 -7.86
N ASN A 287 1.52 -8.99 -6.83
CA ASN A 287 0.33 -9.06 -5.99
C ASN A 287 0.08 -7.72 -5.28
N TYR A 288 1.13 -7.17 -4.67
CA TYR A 288 1.08 -5.89 -3.97
C TYR A 288 0.65 -4.74 -4.89
N ALA A 289 1.29 -4.64 -6.07
CA ALA A 289 0.94 -3.62 -7.05
C ALA A 289 -0.52 -3.73 -7.48
N SER A 290 -1.01 -4.95 -7.74
CA SER A 290 -2.38 -5.16 -8.19
C SER A 290 -3.45 -4.84 -7.14
N LEU A 291 -3.14 -5.04 -5.85
CA LEU A 291 -4.10 -4.84 -4.76
C LEU A 291 -4.06 -3.42 -4.19
N TYR A 292 -2.88 -2.82 -4.10
CA TYR A 292 -2.68 -1.62 -3.31
C TYR A 292 -2.28 -0.40 -4.12
N LEU A 293 -1.75 -0.55 -5.34
CA LEU A 293 -1.32 0.58 -6.15
C LEU A 293 -2.33 0.88 -7.26
N ASN A 294 -2.59 2.17 -7.48
CA ASN A 294 -3.32 2.64 -8.67
C ASN A 294 -2.34 3.41 -9.55
N LEU A 295 -1.54 2.68 -10.33
CA LEU A 295 -0.48 3.24 -11.17
C LEU A 295 -1.05 4.07 -12.32
N ASP A 296 -2.16 3.65 -12.92
CA ASP A 296 -2.81 4.38 -14.01
C ASP A 296 -3.31 5.74 -13.51
N GLU A 297 -4.03 5.79 -12.39
CA GLU A 297 -4.52 7.07 -11.84
C GLU A 297 -3.37 7.98 -11.36
N ALA A 298 -2.30 7.39 -10.81
CA ALA A 298 -1.10 8.13 -10.44
C ALA A 298 -0.44 8.78 -11.67
N MET A 299 -0.22 8.01 -12.74
CA MET A 299 0.39 8.53 -13.97
C MET A 299 -0.50 9.54 -14.68
N ASP A 300 -1.81 9.30 -14.76
CA ASP A 300 -2.77 10.24 -15.33
C ASP A 300 -2.76 11.58 -14.59
N TRP A 301 -2.55 11.57 -13.26
CA TRP A 301 -2.46 12.79 -12.46
C TRP A 301 -1.12 13.51 -12.67
N LEU A 302 0.00 12.77 -12.66
CA LEU A 302 1.33 13.34 -12.91
C LEU A 302 1.43 13.96 -14.30
N GLN A 303 0.87 13.31 -15.33
CA GLN A 303 0.90 13.82 -16.70
C GLN A 303 0.04 15.08 -16.87
N ARG A 304 -1.08 15.20 -16.14
CA ARG A 304 -1.91 16.41 -16.18
C ARG A 304 -1.20 17.62 -15.59
N LEU A 305 -0.39 17.42 -14.54
CA LEU A 305 0.44 18.48 -13.98
C LEU A 305 1.48 19.03 -14.95
N ASN A 306 1.96 18.22 -15.89
CA ASN A 306 2.92 18.66 -16.91
C ASN A 306 2.28 19.54 -18.00
N CYS A 307 0.96 19.58 -18.08
CA CYS A 307 0.21 20.34 -19.10
C CYS A 307 -0.33 21.69 -18.59
N GLU A 308 -0.28 21.95 -17.29
CA GLU A 308 -0.71 23.20 -16.64
C GLU A 308 0.48 24.14 -16.37
#